data_AF-A0A9Q1EGF7-F1
#
_entry.id   AF-A0A9Q1EGF7-F1
#
_cell.length_a   1.000
_cell.length_b   1.000
_cell.length_c   1.000
_cell.angle_alpha   90.00
_cell.angle_beta   90.00
_cell.angle_gamma   90.00
#
_symmetry.space_group_name_H-M   'P 1'
#
loop_
_entity.id
_entity.type
_entity.pdbx_description
1 polymer ?
#
loop_
_entity_poly.entity_id
_entity_poly.type
_entity_poly.pdbx_seq_one_letter_code
_entity_poly.pdbx_strand_id
1 'polypeptide(L)'
;MTELSTDRRFHSLTQEQVQTLDQVLTEVIPIHGRGNFPTLEVKPKDIIHMVRNKLTEKDIKVRDVRLNGSTASHVLVKENGTSYKDLDIIFGVELPKQEDFQIIKDVVLRCLLDFLPKGVNKDKITALTMKEAYVQKMVKVFTEHDRWSLISLSNNSGKNVELKFVNSLRRQFEFSVDSFQIILDRMLESYLEAERRQGYQHGRLEDRASVGQRTSQLPAAPAEFPSTSLDLDKPQSLDKDLVGGKDGVSSSGDSSVCAEEALELAVEVPESVEQRLESDLQVAEPVAQCAKLQMEAAPHNQETEATVPTRDLPAITVVAESMYGDFEQAMDHLRYRLIATRNPEEIRGGGLLKYSNLLVREFKPASETEIKTLERYMCSRFFIDFPDVNEQQRKIESYLRNHFIGEEKSKYDYLMTLRRVVNESTVCLMGHERRQTLNMITVLALKVLGEQNIIPNTTNVTCYYQPAPYMADHSFNNYYIAHGQPPLFYQPYPLHIHMQTGLV
;
A
#
# COMPACT_ATOMS: atom_id res chain seq x y z
N MET A 1 4.87 -4.90 -49.74
CA MET A 1 5.22 -5.46 -48.42
C MET A 1 4.78 -4.44 -47.41
N THR A 2 3.62 -4.67 -46.79
CA THR A 2 3.02 -3.74 -45.82
C THR A 2 3.59 -4.03 -44.44
N GLU A 3 4.17 -3.00 -43.85
CA GLU A 3 4.77 -2.95 -42.52
C GLU A 3 3.83 -3.55 -41.46
N LEU A 4 4.19 -4.70 -40.90
CA LEU A 4 3.68 -5.13 -39.61
C LEU A 4 4.30 -4.17 -38.58
N SER A 5 3.60 -3.07 -38.32
CA SER A 5 3.81 -2.26 -37.12
C SER A 5 3.71 -3.19 -35.91
N THR A 6 4.85 -3.69 -35.44
CA THR A 6 4.96 -4.30 -34.11
C THR A 6 4.45 -3.25 -33.13
N ASP A 7 3.32 -3.52 -32.48
CA ASP A 7 2.74 -2.62 -31.49
C ASP A 7 3.81 -2.34 -30.43
N ARG A 8 4.40 -1.13 -30.48
CA ARG A 8 5.58 -0.72 -29.69
C ARG A 8 5.31 -0.70 -28.19
N ARG A 9 4.07 -0.99 -27.78
CA ARG A 9 3.64 -1.07 -26.40
C ARG A 9 3.98 -2.40 -25.74
N PHE A 10 4.31 -3.44 -26.51
CA PHE A 10 4.62 -4.77 -25.99
C PHE A 10 6.11 -5.10 -26.04
N HIS A 11 6.58 -5.83 -25.04
CA HIS A 11 7.95 -6.35 -24.97
C HIS A 11 7.96 -7.75 -24.35
N SER A 12 8.81 -8.63 -24.88
CA SER A 12 8.98 -9.98 -24.33
C SER A 12 10.05 -9.96 -23.24
N LEU A 13 9.71 -10.47 -22.05
CA LEU A 13 10.64 -10.48 -20.92
C LEU A 13 11.86 -11.35 -21.23
N THR A 14 13.02 -10.91 -20.73
CA THR A 14 14.25 -11.70 -20.72
C THR A 14 14.15 -12.84 -19.71
N GLN A 15 15.02 -13.85 -19.82
CA GLN A 15 15.02 -14.99 -18.89
C GLN A 15 15.25 -14.56 -17.43
N GLU A 16 16.10 -13.57 -17.18
CA GLU A 16 16.34 -13.03 -15.84
C GLU A 16 15.08 -12.34 -15.26
N GLN A 17 14.36 -11.59 -16.09
CA GLN A 17 13.10 -10.96 -15.69
C GLN A 17 12.02 -12.03 -15.42
N VAL A 18 11.96 -13.09 -16.22
CA VAL A 18 11.05 -14.23 -15.97
C VAL A 18 11.38 -14.94 -14.66
N GLN A 19 12.66 -15.14 -14.34
CA GLN A 19 13.07 -15.72 -13.05
C GLN A 19 12.70 -14.82 -11.86
N THR A 20 12.89 -13.51 -12.01
CA THR A 20 12.49 -12.53 -10.98
C THR A 20 10.97 -12.55 -10.79
N LEU A 21 10.21 -12.65 -11.88
CA LEU A 21 8.75 -12.80 -11.83
C LEU A 21 8.34 -14.10 -11.13
N ASP A 22 9.00 -15.22 -11.43
CA ASP A 22 8.74 -16.50 -10.77
C ASP A 22 8.98 -16.42 -9.26
N GLN A 23 10.08 -15.78 -8.85
CA GLN A 23 10.38 -15.54 -7.44
C GLN A 23 9.23 -14.75 -6.78
N VAL A 24 8.79 -13.64 -7.38
CA VAL A 24 7.68 -12.83 -6.85
C VAL A 24 6.39 -13.65 -6.75
N LEU A 25 6.08 -14.49 -7.74
CA LEU A 25 4.82 -15.25 -7.77
C LEU A 25 4.82 -16.49 -6.85
N THR A 26 6.00 -16.98 -6.47
CA THR A 26 6.17 -18.19 -5.63
C THR A 26 6.56 -17.87 -4.18
N GLU A 27 6.98 -16.64 -3.89
CA GLU A 27 7.23 -16.14 -2.54
C GLU A 27 5.97 -16.21 -1.69
N VAL A 28 6.10 -16.69 -0.45
CA VAL A 28 4.99 -16.75 0.50
C VAL A 28 4.80 -15.38 1.12
N ILE A 29 3.60 -14.83 0.99
CA ILE A 29 3.25 -13.52 1.53
C ILE A 29 2.29 -13.70 2.72
N PRO A 30 2.60 -13.11 3.89
CA PRO A 30 1.72 -13.15 5.05
C PRO A 30 0.59 -12.12 4.93
N ILE A 31 -0.66 -12.59 4.93
CA ILE A 31 -1.85 -11.74 5.04
C ILE A 31 -2.31 -11.76 6.49
N HIS A 32 -2.21 -10.62 7.16
CA HIS A 32 -2.43 -10.53 8.60
C HIS A 32 -3.92 -10.42 8.92
N GLY A 33 -4.42 -11.31 9.77
CA GLY A 33 -5.75 -11.22 10.35
C GLY A 33 -5.81 -10.17 11.46
N ARG A 34 -6.90 -9.41 11.51
CA ARG A 34 -7.20 -8.51 12.64
C ARG A 34 -7.76 -9.29 13.83
N GLY A 35 -7.44 -8.82 15.04
CA GLY A 35 -7.89 -9.46 16.27
C GLY A 35 -7.28 -10.85 16.44
N ASN A 36 -8.12 -11.86 16.68
CA ASN A 36 -7.68 -13.24 16.93
C ASN A 36 -7.62 -14.11 15.66
N PHE A 37 -7.76 -13.52 14.48
CA PHE A 37 -7.70 -14.26 13.22
C PHE A 37 -6.24 -14.62 12.87
N PRO A 38 -5.97 -15.86 12.43
CA PRO A 38 -4.62 -16.30 12.12
C PRO A 38 -4.04 -15.56 10.90
N THR A 39 -2.72 -15.43 10.82
CA THR A 39 -2.06 -14.98 9.59
C THR A 39 -2.18 -16.05 8.51
N LEU A 40 -2.61 -15.64 7.30
CA LEU A 40 -2.66 -16.53 6.14
C LEU A 40 -1.32 -16.49 5.42
N GLU A 41 -0.76 -17.66 5.14
CA GLU A 41 0.45 -17.81 4.32
C GLU A 41 0.04 -18.13 2.89
N VAL A 42 0.15 -17.16 1.99
CA VAL A 42 -0.41 -17.26 0.64
C VAL A 42 0.66 -16.96 -0.40
N LYS A 43 0.78 -17.81 -1.42
CA LYS A 43 1.59 -17.50 -2.60
C LYS A 43 0.72 -16.79 -3.65
N PRO A 44 1.23 -15.76 -4.34
CA PRO A 44 0.48 -15.07 -5.38
C PRO A 44 -0.08 -16.00 -6.45
N LYS A 45 0.72 -16.95 -6.95
CA LYS A 45 0.23 -17.91 -7.95
C LYS A 45 -1.01 -18.68 -7.47
N ASP A 46 -1.05 -19.08 -6.19
CA ASP A 46 -2.10 -19.93 -5.65
C ASP A 46 -3.42 -19.15 -5.50
N ILE A 47 -3.36 -17.93 -4.95
CA ILE A 47 -4.55 -17.05 -4.84
C ILE A 47 -5.06 -16.62 -6.19
N ILE A 48 -4.18 -16.31 -7.15
CA ILE A 48 -4.55 -15.93 -8.51
C ILE A 48 -5.30 -17.07 -9.20
N HIS A 49 -4.74 -18.29 -9.15
CA HIS A 49 -5.39 -19.48 -9.70
C HIS A 49 -6.75 -19.73 -9.06
N MET A 50 -6.83 -19.70 -7.73
CA MET A 50 -8.07 -19.96 -7.01
C MET A 50 -9.16 -18.94 -7.34
N VAL A 51 -8.81 -17.65 -7.35
CA VAL A 51 -9.75 -16.57 -7.70
C VAL A 51 -10.19 -16.69 -9.16
N ARG A 52 -9.27 -16.91 -10.11
CA ARG A 52 -9.60 -17.07 -11.54
C ARG A 52 -10.57 -18.22 -11.78
N ASN A 53 -10.31 -19.38 -11.16
CA ASN A 53 -11.16 -20.57 -11.32
C ASN A 53 -12.56 -20.32 -10.75
N LYS A 54 -12.67 -19.80 -9.53
CA LYS A 54 -13.97 -19.54 -8.89
C LYS A 54 -14.77 -18.42 -9.56
N LEU A 55 -14.12 -17.43 -10.17
CA LEU A 55 -14.82 -16.45 -11.01
C LEU A 55 -15.43 -17.11 -12.24
N THR A 56 -14.67 -17.97 -12.91
CA THR A 56 -15.13 -18.71 -14.10
C THR A 56 -16.29 -19.66 -13.77
N GLU A 57 -16.25 -20.34 -12.62
CA GLU A 57 -17.36 -21.16 -12.11
C GLU A 57 -18.64 -20.36 -11.82
N LYS A 58 -18.52 -19.05 -11.60
CA LYS A 58 -19.63 -18.12 -11.38
C LYS A 58 -20.01 -17.33 -12.63
N ASP A 59 -19.61 -17.81 -13.82
CA ASP A 59 -19.91 -17.22 -15.11
C ASP A 59 -19.35 -15.80 -15.30
N ILE A 60 -18.32 -15.44 -14.53
CA ILE A 60 -17.54 -14.22 -14.76
C ILE A 60 -16.34 -14.58 -15.63
N LYS A 61 -16.38 -14.12 -16.88
CA LYS A 61 -15.29 -14.34 -17.84
C LYS A 61 -14.06 -13.50 -17.47
N VAL A 62 -12.93 -14.17 -17.30
CA VAL A 62 -11.61 -13.58 -17.08
C VAL A 62 -10.85 -13.58 -18.42
N ARG A 63 -10.60 -12.39 -18.99
CA ARG A 63 -9.87 -12.18 -20.24
C ARG A 63 -8.38 -12.41 -20.09
N ASP A 64 -7.79 -11.84 -19.04
CA ASP A 64 -6.37 -11.91 -18.74
C ASP A 64 -6.11 -11.62 -17.25
N VAL A 65 -4.93 -12.05 -16.76
CA VAL A 65 -4.41 -11.64 -15.45
C VAL A 65 -3.06 -10.95 -15.63
N ARG A 66 -2.88 -9.82 -14.95
CA ARG A 66 -1.69 -8.98 -15.08
C ARG A 66 -1.12 -8.59 -13.72
N LEU A 67 0.20 -8.52 -13.64
CA LEU A 67 0.92 -7.89 -12.53
C LEU A 67 1.14 -6.41 -12.88
N ASN A 68 0.83 -5.51 -11.96
CA ASN A 68 0.94 -4.07 -12.13
C ASN A 68 1.79 -3.42 -11.01
N GLY A 69 1.92 -2.10 -11.09
CA GLY A 69 2.45 -1.28 -10.01
C GLY A 69 3.95 -1.38 -9.86
N SER A 70 4.45 -1.00 -8.68
CA SER A 70 5.89 -0.99 -8.40
C SER A 70 6.55 -2.36 -8.55
N THR A 71 5.79 -3.44 -8.34
CA THR A 71 6.27 -4.81 -8.50
C THR A 71 6.58 -5.15 -9.95
N ALA A 72 5.75 -4.70 -10.90
CA ALA A 72 6.04 -4.89 -12.33
C ALA A 72 7.34 -4.17 -12.74
N SER A 73 7.52 -2.92 -12.30
CA SER A 73 8.75 -2.16 -12.55
C SER A 73 9.98 -2.81 -11.92
N HIS A 74 9.85 -3.39 -10.72
CA HIS A 74 10.93 -4.13 -10.06
C HIS A 74 11.34 -5.40 -10.81
N VAL A 75 10.37 -6.15 -11.35
CA VAL A 75 10.63 -7.32 -12.19
C VAL A 75 11.41 -6.93 -13.45
N LEU A 76 11.12 -5.76 -14.01
CA LEU A 76 11.79 -5.26 -15.20
C LEU A 76 13.19 -4.72 -14.92
N VAL A 77 13.40 -4.05 -13.79
CA VAL A 77 14.68 -3.46 -13.35
C VAL A 77 14.90 -3.68 -11.86
N LYS A 78 15.84 -4.57 -11.51
CA LYS A 78 16.10 -5.05 -10.14
C LYS A 78 16.67 -3.98 -9.19
N GLU A 79 17.40 -2.99 -9.71
CA GLU A 79 18.22 -2.02 -8.93
C GLU A 79 17.59 -0.64 -8.71
N ASN A 80 16.30 -0.45 -9.00
CA ASN A 80 15.71 0.89 -9.05
C ASN A 80 15.48 1.60 -7.69
N GLY A 81 16.10 1.13 -6.60
CA GLY A 81 16.00 1.76 -5.28
C GLY A 81 14.59 1.73 -4.68
N THR A 82 13.63 1.13 -5.36
CA THR A 82 12.26 0.93 -4.90
C THR A 82 12.11 -0.52 -4.47
N SER A 83 12.08 -0.77 -3.17
CA SER A 83 11.46 -2.02 -2.68
C SER A 83 10.05 -2.09 -3.25
N TYR A 84 9.68 -3.23 -3.82
CA TYR A 84 8.31 -3.43 -4.25
C TYR A 84 7.45 -3.52 -2.98
N LYS A 85 6.50 -2.60 -2.83
CA LYS A 85 5.65 -2.52 -1.63
C LYS A 85 4.44 -3.39 -1.88
N ASP A 86 3.51 -2.93 -2.71
CA ASP A 86 2.27 -3.65 -2.95
C ASP A 86 2.37 -4.63 -4.13
N LEU A 87 1.75 -5.79 -3.96
CA LEU A 87 1.51 -6.76 -5.03
C LEU A 87 0.16 -6.45 -5.68
N ASP A 88 0.20 -5.75 -6.80
CA ASP A 88 -0.99 -5.33 -7.54
C ASP A 88 -1.32 -6.32 -8.65
N ILE A 89 -2.39 -7.10 -8.47
CA ILE A 89 -2.88 -8.03 -9.49
C ILE A 89 -4.15 -7.48 -10.13
N ILE A 90 -4.14 -7.37 -11.46
CA ILE A 90 -5.28 -6.98 -12.27
C ILE A 90 -5.86 -8.21 -12.94
N PHE A 91 -7.13 -8.50 -12.67
CA PHE A 91 -7.96 -9.43 -13.43
C PHE A 91 -8.77 -8.63 -14.45
N GLY A 92 -8.48 -8.80 -15.74
CA GLY A 92 -9.34 -8.29 -16.80
C GLY A 92 -10.61 -9.13 -16.87
N VAL A 93 -11.74 -8.58 -16.44
CA VAL A 93 -13.01 -9.31 -16.33
C VAL A 93 -14.12 -8.64 -17.13
N GLU A 94 -15.14 -9.40 -17.52
CA GLU A 94 -16.37 -8.84 -18.10
C GLU A 94 -17.39 -8.58 -16.97
N LEU A 95 -17.78 -7.32 -16.79
CA LEU A 95 -18.72 -6.87 -15.73
C LEU A 95 -19.92 -6.12 -16.33
N PRO A 96 -20.84 -6.83 -17.00
CA PRO A 96 -22.03 -6.22 -17.57
C PRO A 96 -23.01 -5.69 -16.49
N LYS A 97 -23.11 -6.35 -15.34
CA LYS A 97 -24.13 -6.08 -14.31
C LYS A 97 -23.51 -5.60 -13.01
N GLN A 98 -24.29 -4.84 -12.24
CA GLN A 98 -23.87 -4.40 -10.90
C GLN A 98 -23.79 -5.56 -9.90
N GLU A 99 -24.55 -6.64 -10.11
CA GLU A 99 -24.55 -7.86 -9.29
C GLU A 99 -23.21 -8.60 -9.34
N ASP A 100 -22.49 -8.51 -10.46
CA ASP A 100 -21.19 -9.17 -10.66
C ASP A 100 -20.14 -8.72 -9.63
N PHE A 101 -20.26 -7.49 -9.12
CA PHE A 101 -19.39 -6.98 -8.07
C PHE A 101 -19.59 -7.67 -6.72
N GLN A 102 -20.83 -8.07 -6.41
CA GLN A 102 -21.15 -8.83 -5.22
C GLN A 102 -20.63 -10.27 -5.37
N ILE A 103 -20.72 -10.84 -6.58
CA ILE A 103 -20.12 -12.14 -6.91
C ILE A 103 -18.59 -12.10 -6.72
N ILE A 104 -17.89 -11.09 -7.27
CA ILE A 104 -16.44 -10.91 -7.08
C ILE A 104 -16.08 -10.88 -5.59
N LYS A 105 -16.79 -10.06 -4.82
CA LYS A 105 -16.56 -9.93 -3.38
C LYS A 105 -16.73 -11.29 -2.68
N ASP A 106 -17.80 -12.01 -2.97
CA ASP A 106 -18.06 -13.30 -2.34
C ASP A 106 -17.04 -14.37 -2.77
N VAL A 107 -16.61 -14.36 -4.03
CA VAL A 107 -15.55 -15.25 -4.51
C VAL A 107 -14.25 -15.01 -3.77
N VAL A 108 -13.78 -13.77 -3.69
CA VAL A 108 -12.51 -13.45 -3.01
C VAL A 108 -12.56 -13.80 -1.52
N LEU A 109 -13.66 -13.46 -0.83
CA LEU A 109 -13.81 -13.78 0.59
C LEU A 109 -13.87 -15.29 0.85
N ARG A 110 -14.49 -16.07 -0.05
CA ARG A 110 -14.46 -17.54 0.00
C ARG A 110 -13.08 -18.10 -0.32
N CYS A 111 -12.30 -17.49 -1.21
CA CYS A 111 -10.90 -17.89 -1.41
C CYS A 111 -10.08 -17.71 -0.14
N LEU A 112 -10.22 -16.56 0.55
CA LEU A 112 -9.54 -16.34 1.83
C LEU A 112 -9.92 -17.38 2.89
N LEU A 113 -11.18 -17.84 2.90
CA LEU A 113 -11.65 -18.88 3.82
C LEU A 113 -10.94 -20.22 3.55
N ASP A 114 -10.62 -20.51 2.29
CA ASP A 114 -9.93 -21.75 1.92
C ASP A 114 -8.48 -21.77 2.38
N PHE A 115 -7.83 -20.61 2.45
CA PHE A 115 -6.48 -20.43 2.97
C PHE A 115 -6.38 -20.51 4.50
N LEU A 116 -7.49 -20.60 5.23
CA LEU A 116 -7.45 -20.79 6.68
C LEU A 116 -6.79 -22.13 7.05
N PRO A 117 -6.00 -22.18 8.15
CA PRO A 117 -5.38 -23.41 8.64
C PRO A 117 -6.41 -24.52 8.92
N LYS A 118 -6.00 -25.78 8.74
CA LYS A 118 -6.87 -26.97 8.86
C LYS A 118 -7.58 -27.13 10.22
N GLY A 119 -7.10 -26.48 11.28
CA GLY A 119 -7.70 -26.51 12.62
C GLY A 119 -8.85 -25.52 12.84
N VAL A 120 -9.18 -24.68 11.86
CA VAL A 120 -10.22 -23.65 11.99
C VAL A 120 -11.57 -24.21 11.53
N ASN A 121 -12.60 -24.06 12.36
CA ASN A 121 -13.97 -24.43 11.98
C ASN A 121 -14.54 -23.40 10.97
N LYS A 122 -14.55 -23.78 9.69
CA LYS A 122 -14.97 -22.92 8.58
C LYS A 122 -16.48 -22.69 8.53
N ASP A 123 -17.29 -23.60 9.08
CA ASP A 123 -18.76 -23.56 8.97
C ASP A 123 -19.40 -22.41 9.74
N LYS A 124 -18.71 -21.91 10.78
CA LYS A 124 -19.17 -20.78 11.59
C LYS A 124 -18.71 -19.42 11.05
N ILE A 125 -17.83 -19.40 10.04
CA ILE A 125 -17.19 -18.18 9.57
C ILE A 125 -17.97 -17.63 8.37
N THR A 126 -18.50 -16.42 8.53
CA THR A 126 -19.25 -15.74 7.46
C THR A 126 -18.32 -14.92 6.57
N ALA A 127 -18.79 -14.57 5.37
CA ALA A 127 -18.09 -13.65 4.48
C ALA A 127 -17.87 -12.27 5.11
N LEU A 128 -18.81 -11.80 5.95
CA LEU A 128 -18.67 -10.53 6.67
C LEU A 128 -17.49 -10.59 7.65
N THR A 129 -17.39 -11.68 8.40
CA THR A 129 -16.28 -11.93 9.32
C THR A 129 -14.93 -11.94 8.59
N MET A 130 -14.85 -12.62 7.44
CA MET A 130 -13.64 -12.63 6.61
C MET A 130 -13.26 -11.24 6.08
N LYS A 131 -14.26 -10.44 5.70
CA LYS A 131 -14.06 -9.04 5.27
C LYS A 131 -13.45 -8.22 6.41
N GLU A 132 -14.02 -8.28 7.60
CA GLU A 132 -13.55 -7.49 8.75
C GLU A 132 -12.16 -7.93 9.23
N ALA A 133 -11.86 -9.22 9.13
CA ALA A 133 -10.59 -9.79 9.57
C ALA A 133 -9.43 -9.47 8.64
N TYR A 134 -9.59 -9.61 7.31
CA TYR A 134 -8.45 -9.61 6.38
C TYR A 134 -8.45 -8.49 5.36
N VAL A 135 -9.58 -7.83 5.14
CA VAL A 135 -9.70 -6.81 4.09
C VAL A 135 -9.47 -5.43 4.67
N GLN A 136 -8.44 -4.75 4.15
CA GLN A 136 -8.11 -3.40 4.56
C GLN A 136 -8.97 -2.36 3.84
N LYS A 137 -9.21 -2.57 2.55
CA LYS A 137 -9.94 -1.63 1.70
C LYS A 137 -10.72 -2.38 0.61
N MET A 138 -11.97 -1.97 0.39
CA MET A 138 -12.76 -2.38 -0.76
C MET A 138 -13.26 -1.15 -1.50
N VAL A 139 -13.16 -1.14 -2.83
CA VAL A 139 -13.68 -0.07 -3.68
C VAL A 139 -14.49 -0.69 -4.81
N LYS A 140 -15.65 -0.10 -5.10
CA LYS A 140 -16.49 -0.44 -6.25
C LYS A 140 -16.73 0.81 -7.07
N VAL A 141 -16.42 0.75 -8.36
CA VAL A 141 -16.73 1.81 -9.32
C VAL A 141 -17.53 1.20 -10.45
N PHE A 142 -18.75 1.72 -10.65
CA PHE A 142 -19.63 1.33 -11.75
C PHE A 142 -20.22 2.58 -12.37
N THR A 143 -19.57 3.05 -13.42
CA THR A 143 -19.95 4.23 -14.22
C THR A 143 -19.98 3.85 -15.70
N GLU A 144 -20.35 4.79 -16.56
CA GLU A 144 -20.36 4.57 -18.01
C GLU A 144 -18.96 4.27 -18.57
N HIS A 145 -17.93 4.93 -18.03
CA HIS A 145 -16.55 4.82 -18.52
C HIS A 145 -15.68 3.89 -17.66
N ASP A 146 -15.89 3.88 -16.35
CA ASP A 146 -15.11 3.11 -15.38
C ASP A 146 -15.97 2.03 -14.72
N ARG A 147 -15.59 0.76 -14.92
CA ARG A 147 -16.21 -0.41 -14.30
C ARG A 147 -15.13 -1.30 -13.72
N TRP A 148 -14.89 -1.17 -12.43
CA TRP A 148 -13.84 -1.94 -11.74
C TRP A 148 -14.08 -2.06 -10.24
N SER A 149 -13.53 -3.12 -9.65
CA SER A 149 -13.54 -3.42 -8.22
C SER A 149 -12.11 -3.54 -7.71
N LEU A 150 -11.87 -3.22 -6.44
CA LEU A 150 -10.58 -3.41 -5.79
C LEU A 150 -10.80 -3.97 -4.39
N ILE A 151 -10.02 -5.00 -4.03
CA ILE A 151 -9.97 -5.59 -2.70
C ILE A 151 -8.49 -5.63 -2.28
N SER A 152 -8.14 -4.84 -1.28
CA SER A 152 -6.78 -4.76 -0.72
C SER A 152 -6.72 -5.54 0.59
N LEU A 153 -5.79 -6.49 0.66
CA LEU A 153 -5.59 -7.40 1.78
C LEU A 153 -4.45 -6.88 2.66
N SER A 154 -4.68 -6.92 3.98
CA SER A 154 -3.79 -6.29 4.95
C SER A 154 -2.48 -7.05 5.10
N ASN A 155 -1.37 -6.33 4.99
CA ASN A 155 -0.07 -6.82 5.45
C ASN A 155 0.59 -5.77 6.35
N ASN A 156 0.84 -6.13 7.61
CA ASN A 156 1.41 -5.22 8.60
C ASN A 156 2.86 -4.81 8.29
N SER A 157 3.51 -5.49 7.35
CA SER A 157 4.84 -5.11 6.83
C SER A 157 4.81 -4.06 5.71
N GLY A 158 3.62 -3.62 5.28
CA GLY A 158 3.47 -2.67 4.17
C GLY A 158 3.47 -3.28 2.78
N LYS A 159 3.56 -4.61 2.66
CA LYS A 159 3.43 -5.31 1.38
C LYS A 159 1.99 -5.79 1.16
N ASN A 160 1.07 -4.89 0.83
CA ASN A 160 -0.34 -5.27 0.67
C ASN A 160 -0.53 -6.09 -0.60
N VAL A 161 -1.54 -6.95 -0.61
CA VAL A 161 -1.96 -7.68 -1.81
C VAL A 161 -3.23 -7.03 -2.33
N GLU A 162 -3.15 -6.38 -3.48
CA GLU A 162 -4.29 -5.71 -4.09
C GLU A 162 -4.82 -6.54 -5.27
N LEU A 163 -6.07 -6.99 -5.14
CA LEU A 163 -6.78 -7.69 -6.21
C LEU A 163 -7.74 -6.71 -6.87
N LYS A 164 -7.42 -6.31 -8.11
CA LYS A 164 -8.19 -5.38 -8.91
C LYS A 164 -8.90 -6.12 -10.03
N PHE A 165 -10.21 -5.93 -10.16
CA PHE A 165 -11.05 -6.57 -11.17
C PHE A 165 -11.53 -5.51 -12.13
N VAL A 166 -11.00 -5.48 -13.35
CA VAL A 166 -11.17 -4.39 -14.31
C VAL A 166 -11.95 -4.84 -15.52
N ASN A 167 -13.11 -4.23 -15.76
CA ASN A 167 -13.80 -4.32 -17.03
C ASN A 167 -13.44 -3.15 -17.94
N SER A 168 -13.54 -1.92 -17.42
CA SER A 168 -13.08 -0.72 -18.08
C SER A 168 -12.44 0.23 -17.06
N LEU A 169 -11.31 0.81 -17.43
CA LEU A 169 -10.59 1.76 -16.60
C LEU A 169 -9.97 2.81 -17.52
N ARG A 170 -10.44 4.05 -17.39
CA ARG A 170 -9.96 5.16 -18.20
C ARG A 170 -8.49 5.48 -17.91
N ARG A 171 -8.12 5.42 -16.63
CA ARG A 171 -6.83 5.90 -16.11
C ARG A 171 -5.98 4.74 -15.64
N GLN A 172 -5.05 4.32 -16.48
CA GLN A 172 -4.31 3.08 -16.27
C GLN A 172 -2.90 3.30 -15.72
N PHE A 173 -2.38 4.53 -15.80
CA PHE A 173 -1.08 4.95 -15.26
C PHE A 173 -1.10 6.43 -14.88
N GLU A 174 -0.13 6.87 -14.09
CA GLU A 174 0.07 8.28 -13.75
C GLU A 174 1.37 8.82 -14.36
N PHE A 175 2.45 8.03 -14.27
CA PHE A 175 3.75 8.31 -14.88
C PHE A 175 4.23 7.11 -15.72
N SER A 176 5.24 7.31 -16.54
CA SER A 176 5.80 6.23 -17.36
C SER A 176 6.41 5.11 -16.51
N VAL A 177 7.03 5.45 -15.37
CA VAL A 177 7.78 4.53 -14.50
C VAL A 177 6.91 3.48 -13.79
N ASP A 178 5.61 3.73 -13.68
CA ASP A 178 4.61 2.85 -13.07
C ASP A 178 3.56 2.35 -14.07
N SER A 179 3.82 2.51 -15.38
CA SER A 179 2.87 2.17 -16.44
C SER A 179 2.93 0.71 -16.91
N PHE A 180 3.81 -0.11 -16.33
CA PHE A 180 4.08 -1.46 -16.80
C PHE A 180 3.08 -2.47 -16.26
N GLN A 181 2.57 -3.32 -17.14
CA GLN A 181 1.74 -4.46 -16.80
C GLN A 181 2.32 -5.74 -17.42
N ILE A 182 2.58 -6.76 -16.60
CA ILE A 182 3.11 -8.04 -17.06
C ILE A 182 1.97 -9.05 -17.16
N ILE A 183 1.76 -9.63 -18.33
CA ILE A 183 0.70 -10.62 -18.58
C ILE A 183 1.13 -11.96 -17.97
N LEU A 184 0.34 -12.46 -17.02
CA LEU A 184 0.70 -13.63 -16.20
C LEU A 184 0.18 -14.96 -16.75
N ASP A 185 -0.75 -14.94 -17.71
CA ASP A 185 -1.47 -16.14 -18.15
C ASP A 185 -0.54 -17.31 -18.54
N ARG A 186 0.53 -17.04 -19.30
CA ARG A 186 1.50 -18.06 -19.71
C ARG A 186 2.29 -18.65 -18.54
N MET A 187 2.67 -17.83 -17.56
CA MET A 187 3.34 -18.29 -16.34
C MET A 187 2.40 -19.15 -15.50
N LEU A 188 1.16 -18.68 -15.31
CA LEU A 188 0.13 -19.39 -14.57
C LEU A 188 -0.20 -20.75 -15.21
N GLU A 189 -0.35 -20.82 -16.53
CA GLU A 189 -0.54 -22.07 -17.27
C GLU A 189 0.60 -23.06 -17.01
N SER A 190 1.85 -22.57 -17.01
CA SER A 190 3.02 -23.41 -16.76
C SER A 190 3.05 -24.01 -15.35
N TYR A 191 2.59 -23.27 -14.34
CA TYR A 191 2.48 -23.77 -12.97
C TYR A 191 1.46 -24.90 -12.87
N LEU A 192 0.29 -24.73 -13.49
CA LEU A 192 -0.74 -25.78 -13.53
C LEU A 192 -0.26 -27.04 -14.24
N GLU A 193 0.51 -26.89 -15.31
CA GLU A 193 1.14 -28.04 -15.97
C GLU A 193 2.18 -28.73 -15.10
N ALA A 194 3.03 -27.96 -14.41
CA ALA A 194 4.04 -28.50 -13.51
C ALA A 194 3.40 -29.27 -12.34
N GLU A 195 2.33 -28.73 -11.75
CA GLU A 195 1.58 -29.37 -10.66
C GLU A 195 0.89 -30.65 -11.13
N ARG A 196 0.30 -30.66 -12.33
CA ARG A 196 -0.25 -31.88 -12.94
C ARG A 196 0.84 -32.95 -13.13
N ARG A 197 2.02 -32.57 -13.63
CA ARG A 197 3.15 -33.51 -13.81
C ARG A 197 3.61 -34.12 -12.48
N GLN A 198 3.63 -33.33 -11.41
CA GLN A 198 3.98 -33.82 -10.06
C GLN A 198 2.92 -34.76 -9.49
N GLY A 199 1.63 -34.47 -9.72
CA GLY A 199 0.52 -35.35 -9.33
C GLY A 199 0.59 -36.74 -9.99
N TYR A 200 0.96 -36.80 -11.28
CA TYR A 200 1.18 -38.08 -11.98
C TYR A 200 2.41 -38.85 -11.46
N GLN A 201 3.46 -38.16 -11.00
CA GLN A 201 4.62 -38.83 -10.40
C GLN A 201 4.32 -39.38 -9.00
N HIS A 202 3.51 -38.69 -8.20
CA HIS A 202 3.09 -39.15 -6.87
C HIS A 202 2.13 -40.34 -6.96
N GLY A 203 1.13 -40.29 -7.85
CA GLY A 203 0.22 -41.42 -8.10
C GLY A 203 0.93 -42.67 -8.60
N ARG A 204 2.00 -42.53 -9.40
CA ARG A 204 2.81 -43.67 -9.89
C ARG A 204 3.71 -44.31 -8.83
N LEU A 205 4.05 -43.57 -7.77
CA LEU A 205 4.78 -44.08 -6.61
C LEU A 205 3.85 -44.80 -5.63
N GLU A 206 2.63 -44.30 -5.43
CA GLU A 206 1.59 -44.97 -4.63
C GLU A 206 1.07 -46.25 -5.30
N ASP A 207 0.92 -46.26 -6.63
CA ASP A 207 0.59 -47.47 -7.40
C ASP A 207 1.75 -48.50 -7.43
N ARG A 208 3.01 -48.06 -7.31
CA ARG A 208 4.15 -48.98 -7.19
C ARG A 208 4.33 -49.52 -5.76
N ALA A 209 3.97 -48.75 -4.74
CA ALA A 209 4.00 -49.18 -3.35
C ALA A 209 2.87 -50.19 -3.02
N SER A 210 1.73 -50.10 -3.73
CA SER A 210 0.59 -51.01 -3.56
C SER A 210 0.68 -52.31 -4.36
N VAL A 211 1.60 -52.43 -5.32
CA VAL A 211 1.88 -53.68 -6.07
C VAL A 211 2.90 -54.60 -5.36
N GLY A 212 3.55 -54.13 -4.28
CA GLY A 212 4.55 -54.90 -3.53
C GLY A 212 4.01 -55.90 -2.49
N GLN A 213 2.70 -56.00 -2.27
CA GLN A 213 2.12 -56.91 -1.27
C GLN A 213 0.83 -57.58 -1.76
N ARG A 214 0.86 -58.36 -2.86
CA ARG A 214 -0.14 -59.42 -3.10
C ARG A 214 0.47 -60.65 -3.75
N THR A 215 0.96 -61.54 -2.89
CA THR A 215 1.03 -63.00 -3.09
C THR A 215 0.56 -63.57 -1.75
N SER A 216 -0.42 -64.45 -1.59
CA SER A 216 -1.11 -65.38 -2.47
C SER A 216 -2.38 -65.84 -1.74
N GLN A 217 -3.54 -65.93 -2.42
CA GLN A 217 -4.60 -66.91 -2.14
C GLN A 217 -5.69 -66.83 -3.22
N LEU A 218 -6.02 -68.01 -3.77
CA LEU A 218 -6.94 -68.24 -4.90
C LEU A 218 -8.42 -68.12 -4.50
N PRO A 219 -9.34 -67.89 -5.46
CA PRO A 219 -10.77 -67.74 -5.20
C PRO A 219 -11.55 -69.06 -5.32
N ALA A 220 -12.64 -69.20 -4.56
CA ALA A 220 -13.69 -70.19 -4.75
C ALA A 220 -15.05 -69.50 -5.01
N ALA A 221 -15.84 -70.10 -5.89
CA ALA A 221 -17.07 -69.60 -6.50
C ALA A 221 -18.35 -69.91 -5.64
N PRO A 222 -19.57 -69.54 -6.08
CA PRO A 222 -20.61 -68.96 -5.20
C PRO A 222 -21.77 -69.90 -4.84
N ALA A 223 -22.62 -69.48 -3.87
CA ALA A 223 -23.92 -70.08 -3.61
C ALA A 223 -25.00 -69.02 -3.24
N GLU A 224 -26.05 -69.06 -4.04
CA GLU A 224 -27.48 -68.69 -3.97
C GLU A 224 -28.16 -68.00 -2.75
N PHE A 225 -29.19 -67.22 -3.09
CA PHE A 225 -30.19 -66.50 -2.27
C PHE A 225 -31.13 -67.44 -1.46
N PRO A 226 -31.94 -66.90 -0.52
CA PRO A 226 -33.30 -66.47 -0.91
C PRO A 226 -33.82 -65.19 -0.21
N SER A 227 -34.86 -64.64 -0.84
CA SER A 227 -35.68 -63.48 -0.50
C SER A 227 -36.64 -63.73 0.67
N THR A 228 -37.01 -62.65 1.40
CA THR A 228 -38.34 -62.52 2.01
C THR A 228 -38.77 -61.06 2.16
N SER A 229 -40.08 -60.88 2.04
CA SER A 229 -40.89 -59.68 1.82
C SER A 229 -41.57 -59.15 3.08
N LEU A 230 -42.36 -58.06 2.90
CA LEU A 230 -43.45 -57.49 3.74
C LEU A 230 -42.98 -56.42 4.75
N ASP A 231 -43.66 -55.30 5.02
CA ASP A 231 -44.93 -54.73 4.54
C ASP A 231 -45.02 -53.24 4.97
N LEU A 232 -45.86 -52.49 4.25
CA LEU A 232 -46.76 -51.38 4.64
C LEU A 232 -46.50 -50.59 5.95
N ASP A 233 -46.35 -49.25 5.85
CA ASP A 233 -47.45 -48.32 6.19
C ASP A 233 -47.06 -46.83 6.03
N LYS A 234 -47.98 -46.07 5.42
CA LYS A 234 -48.20 -44.63 5.54
C LYS A 234 -49.61 -44.53 6.12
N PRO A 235 -49.97 -43.60 7.02
CA PRO A 235 -50.44 -42.30 6.51
C PRO A 235 -50.38 -41.10 7.48
N GLN A 236 -50.73 -39.93 6.91
CA GLN A 236 -51.50 -38.80 7.48
C GLN A 236 -50.83 -37.88 8.53
N SER A 237 -50.52 -36.62 8.18
CA SER A 237 -51.41 -35.45 8.08
C SER A 237 -52.02 -35.01 9.42
N LEU A 238 -51.69 -33.79 9.86
CA LEU A 238 -52.53 -33.00 10.75
C LEU A 238 -52.16 -31.51 10.58
N ASP A 239 -53.05 -30.78 9.92
CA ASP A 239 -53.22 -29.34 10.08
C ASP A 239 -53.57 -29.00 11.54
N LYS A 240 -53.19 -27.80 11.97
CA LYS A 240 -54.04 -26.94 12.82
C LYS A 240 -53.46 -25.54 12.94
N ASP A 241 -54.21 -24.61 12.36
CA ASP A 241 -54.23 -23.18 12.70
C ASP A 241 -54.47 -22.96 14.19
N LEU A 242 -53.93 -21.88 14.76
CA LEU A 242 -54.70 -21.04 15.68
C LEU A 242 -54.10 -19.64 15.89
N VAL A 243 -55.04 -18.72 16.02
CA VAL A 243 -55.00 -17.25 16.00
C VAL A 243 -54.66 -16.64 17.37
N GLY A 244 -54.11 -15.42 17.36
CA GLY A 244 -54.19 -14.42 18.43
C GLY A 244 -52.84 -13.71 18.63
N GLY A 245 -52.65 -12.41 18.42
CA GLY A 245 -53.56 -11.26 18.48
C GLY A 245 -53.22 -10.43 19.72
N LYS A 246 -52.53 -9.28 19.52
CA LYS A 246 -52.76 -7.96 20.17
C LYS A 246 -51.58 -6.99 20.03
N ASP A 247 -51.83 -5.96 19.22
CA ASP A 247 -51.93 -4.53 19.57
C ASP A 247 -50.85 -3.79 20.38
N GLY A 248 -50.50 -2.59 19.85
CA GLY A 248 -49.93 -1.44 20.55
C GLY A 248 -48.80 -0.74 19.75
N VAL A 249 -49.07 0.08 18.73
CA VAL A 249 -49.44 1.52 18.74
C VAL A 249 -48.37 2.49 19.29
N SER A 250 -47.78 3.27 18.36
CA SER A 250 -47.27 4.66 18.44
C SER A 250 -46.12 4.97 19.44
N SER A 251 -45.26 5.99 19.29
CA SER A 251 -45.29 7.22 18.51
C SER A 251 -43.86 7.74 18.22
N SER A 252 -43.79 8.52 17.15
CA SER A 252 -42.90 9.64 16.81
C SER A 252 -42.24 10.43 17.97
N GLY A 253 -41.06 10.99 17.66
CA GLY A 253 -40.78 12.43 17.85
C GLY A 253 -39.65 12.81 18.81
N ASP A 254 -38.80 13.70 18.30
CA ASP A 254 -37.82 14.60 18.97
C ASP A 254 -36.45 14.05 19.43
N SER A 255 -35.31 14.54 18.93
CA SER A 255 -34.72 15.91 18.88
C SER A 255 -33.89 16.23 20.13
N SER A 256 -32.57 16.07 20.04
CA SER A 256 -31.52 16.85 20.74
C SER A 256 -30.23 16.64 19.93
N VAL A 257 -29.49 17.62 19.40
CA VAL A 257 -28.95 18.90 19.89
C VAL A 257 -28.11 18.74 21.15
N CYS A 258 -26.81 18.48 20.93
CA CYS A 258 -25.75 18.87 21.86
C CYS A 258 -24.69 19.63 21.04
N ALA A 259 -24.61 20.92 21.32
CA ALA A 259 -23.52 21.79 20.94
C ALA A 259 -22.28 21.46 21.79
N GLU A 260 -21.10 21.45 21.19
CA GLU A 260 -19.85 21.68 21.93
C GLU A 260 -19.14 22.87 21.29
N GLU A 261 -18.78 23.80 22.17
CA GLU A 261 -18.26 25.12 21.90
C GLU A 261 -16.81 25.06 21.41
N ALA A 262 -16.54 25.90 20.40
CA ALA A 262 -15.21 26.22 19.93
C ALA A 262 -14.53 27.19 20.90
N LEU A 263 -13.28 26.90 21.29
CA LEU A 263 -12.37 27.91 21.84
C LEU A 263 -11.26 28.17 20.82
N GLU A 264 -11.35 29.32 20.16
CA GLU A 264 -10.29 29.92 19.36
C GLU A 264 -9.15 30.39 20.26
N LEU A 265 -7.92 30.03 19.91
CA LEU A 265 -6.71 30.72 20.35
C LEU A 265 -5.95 31.18 19.11
N ALA A 266 -6.16 32.46 18.78
CA ALA A 266 -5.38 33.18 17.79
C ALA A 266 -3.95 33.38 18.34
N VAL A 267 -2.95 32.88 17.61
CA VAL A 267 -1.55 33.25 17.80
C VAL A 267 -1.12 34.00 16.55
N GLU A 268 -1.04 35.32 16.68
CA GLU A 268 -0.41 36.20 15.69
C GLU A 268 1.11 35.99 15.72
N VAL A 269 1.70 35.68 14.57
CA VAL A 269 3.15 35.67 14.37
C VAL A 269 3.49 36.89 13.51
N PRO A 270 4.22 37.89 14.04
CA PRO A 270 4.60 39.04 13.25
C PRO A 270 5.72 38.71 12.24
N GLU A 271 5.53 39.22 11.02
CA GLU A 271 6.51 39.32 9.93
C GLU A 271 7.63 40.34 10.25
N SER A 272 8.75 40.22 9.51
CA SER A 272 10.02 40.99 9.51
C SER A 272 11.09 40.40 10.45
N VAL A 273 12.29 40.03 9.99
CA VAL A 273 13.26 40.87 9.26
C VAL A 273 14.12 40.02 8.30
N GLU A 274 14.05 40.29 7.00
CA GLU A 274 15.15 40.06 6.05
C GLU A 274 15.90 41.39 5.86
N GLN A 275 17.19 41.45 6.21
CA GLN A 275 18.26 42.01 5.35
C GLN A 275 19.62 42.07 6.07
N ARG A 276 20.63 41.60 5.32
CA ARG A 276 22.07 41.93 5.36
C ARG A 276 22.90 41.44 6.55
N LEU A 277 23.89 40.60 6.23
CA LEU A 277 25.29 41.01 6.08
C LEU A 277 26.09 39.92 5.34
N GLU A 278 26.42 40.20 4.06
CA GLU A 278 27.63 39.67 3.42
C GLU A 278 28.80 40.54 3.86
N SER A 279 29.89 39.92 4.38
CA SER A 279 31.28 40.21 3.98
C SER A 279 32.27 39.50 4.91
N ASP A 280 33.18 38.76 4.26
CA ASP A 280 34.56 38.45 4.65
C ASP A 280 34.83 37.41 5.76
N LEU A 281 35.26 36.21 5.35
CA LEU A 281 36.63 35.71 5.62
C LEU A 281 36.91 34.34 4.95
N GLN A 282 37.64 34.41 3.84
CA GLN A 282 38.74 33.56 3.34
C GLN A 282 38.85 32.06 3.71
N VAL A 283 38.63 31.24 2.68
CA VAL A 283 39.51 30.20 2.10
C VAL A 283 40.45 29.43 3.04
N ALA A 284 40.18 28.12 3.20
CA ALA A 284 41.20 27.08 3.28
C ALA A 284 40.65 25.73 2.80
N GLU A 285 41.16 25.24 1.66
CA GLU A 285 40.99 23.86 1.18
C GLU A 285 41.72 22.86 2.10
N PRO A 286 41.27 21.60 2.18
CA PRO A 286 42.17 20.48 2.36
C PRO A 286 42.25 19.65 1.09
N VAL A 287 43.47 19.67 0.56
CA VAL A 287 44.01 18.86 -0.53
C VAL A 287 43.85 17.37 -0.25
N ALA A 288 43.36 16.65 -1.25
CA ALA A 288 43.39 15.20 -1.33
C ALA A 288 44.84 14.69 -1.33
N GLN A 289 45.18 13.78 -0.42
CA GLN A 289 46.39 12.99 -0.52
C GLN A 289 46.09 11.50 -0.41
N CYS A 290 46.23 10.87 -1.57
CA CYS A 290 46.19 9.44 -1.82
C CYS A 290 47.47 8.81 -1.26
N ALA A 291 47.35 7.87 -0.32
CA ALA A 291 48.46 7.04 0.14
C ALA A 291 48.26 5.61 -0.39
N LYS A 292 49.10 5.23 -1.35
CA LYS A 292 49.33 3.84 -1.78
C LYS A 292 50.07 3.09 -0.68
N LEU A 293 49.52 1.97 -0.24
CA LEU A 293 50.30 0.87 0.31
C LEU A 293 49.83 -0.44 -0.35
N GLN A 294 50.72 -1.01 -1.15
CA GLN A 294 50.67 -2.38 -1.62
C GLN A 294 51.06 -3.30 -0.46
N MET A 295 50.32 -4.38 -0.20
CA MET A 295 50.86 -5.64 0.32
C MET A 295 49.97 -6.81 -0.10
N GLU A 296 50.56 -7.62 -1.00
CA GLU A 296 50.64 -9.09 -1.06
C GLU A 296 49.42 -10.01 -0.82
N ALA A 297 49.40 -11.06 -1.63
CA ALA A 297 48.34 -12.04 -1.80
C ALA A 297 48.60 -13.37 -1.05
N ALA A 298 47.49 -14.08 -0.81
CA ALA A 298 47.28 -15.53 -0.58
C ALA A 298 47.07 -16.02 0.88
N PRO A 299 46.32 -17.13 1.12
CA PRO A 299 45.26 -17.75 0.32
C PRO A 299 43.94 -18.06 1.09
N HIS A 300 42.94 -18.45 0.28
CA HIS A 300 41.64 -19.08 0.55
C HIS A 300 41.33 -19.65 1.94
N ASN A 301 40.17 -19.24 2.46
CA ASN A 301 39.23 -20.15 3.12
C ASN A 301 37.87 -20.05 2.40
N GLN A 302 37.44 -21.18 1.84
CA GLN A 302 36.14 -21.36 1.21
C GLN A 302 35.07 -21.44 2.31
N GLU A 303 34.28 -20.40 2.47
CA GLU A 303 32.95 -20.53 3.04
C GLU A 303 31.99 -20.76 1.86
N THR A 304 31.50 -21.98 1.79
CA THR A 304 30.49 -22.46 0.85
C THR A 304 29.24 -21.58 0.89
N GLU A 305 29.07 -20.73 -0.12
CA GLU A 305 27.77 -20.18 -0.50
C GLU A 305 26.81 -21.34 -0.81
N ALA A 306 25.77 -21.46 0.01
CA ALA A 306 24.65 -22.34 -0.27
C ALA A 306 23.91 -21.84 -1.52
N THR A 307 24.23 -22.42 -2.67
CA THR A 307 23.50 -22.24 -3.93
C THR A 307 22.02 -22.59 -3.72
N VAL A 308 21.17 -21.57 -3.78
CA VAL A 308 19.72 -21.73 -3.89
C VAL A 308 19.43 -22.55 -5.16
N PRO A 309 18.60 -23.60 -5.12
CA PRO A 309 18.33 -24.41 -6.29
C PRO A 309 17.53 -23.59 -7.30
N THR A 310 18.16 -23.19 -8.40
CA THR A 310 17.49 -22.64 -9.58
C THR A 310 16.54 -23.70 -10.11
N ARG A 311 15.23 -23.43 -10.01
CA ARG A 311 14.23 -24.24 -10.71
C ARG A 311 14.40 -23.97 -12.20
N ASP A 312 14.69 -25.00 -12.97
CA ASP A 312 14.67 -24.92 -14.44
C ASP A 312 13.24 -24.65 -14.91
N LEU A 313 12.88 -23.38 -15.02
CA LEU A 313 11.62 -22.95 -15.61
C LEU A 313 11.64 -23.30 -17.10
N PRO A 314 10.56 -23.89 -17.65
CA PRO A 314 10.46 -24.12 -19.08
C PRO A 314 10.57 -22.79 -19.83
N ALA A 315 11.06 -22.82 -21.08
CA ALA A 315 11.20 -21.63 -21.92
C ALA A 315 9.81 -21.05 -22.28
N ILE A 316 9.26 -20.24 -21.37
CA ILE A 316 7.97 -19.57 -21.52
C ILE A 316 8.25 -18.15 -21.99
N THR A 317 7.54 -17.73 -23.03
CA THR A 317 7.54 -16.32 -23.45
C THR A 317 6.48 -15.57 -22.64
N VAL A 318 6.95 -14.70 -21.76
CA VAL A 318 6.12 -13.77 -20.99
C VAL A 318 6.19 -12.39 -21.64
N VAL A 319 5.07 -11.70 -21.72
CA VAL A 319 4.96 -10.40 -22.38
C VAL A 319 4.54 -9.33 -21.37
N ALA A 320 5.19 -8.18 -21.41
CA ALA A 320 4.77 -6.97 -20.73
C ALA A 320 4.18 -5.96 -21.72
N GLU A 321 3.24 -5.16 -21.24
CA GLU A 321 2.63 -4.03 -21.92
C GLU A 321 2.95 -2.74 -21.15
N SER A 322 3.28 -1.66 -21.86
CA SER A 322 3.36 -0.32 -21.29
C SER A 322 2.07 0.45 -21.58
N MET A 323 1.36 0.83 -20.52
CA MET A 323 0.17 1.66 -20.63
C MET A 323 0.48 3.11 -21.02
N TYR A 324 1.74 3.54 -20.88
CA TYR A 324 2.24 4.82 -21.36
C TYR A 324 2.24 4.91 -22.90
N GLY A 325 2.21 3.77 -23.58
CA GLY A 325 2.40 3.67 -25.02
C GLY A 325 3.73 2.98 -25.28
N ASP A 326 4.74 3.71 -25.75
CA ASP A 326 6.00 3.07 -26.15
C ASP A 326 6.72 2.43 -24.96
N PHE A 327 6.95 1.12 -25.05
CA PHE A 327 7.55 0.32 -23.98
C PHE A 327 9.02 0.67 -23.77
N GLU A 328 9.79 0.80 -24.84
CA GLU A 328 11.23 1.10 -24.76
C GLU A 328 11.42 2.51 -24.18
N GLN A 329 10.59 3.47 -24.58
CA GLN A 329 10.64 4.82 -23.99
C GLN A 329 10.34 4.79 -22.49
N ALA A 330 9.29 4.07 -22.06
CA ALA A 330 8.99 3.93 -20.64
C ALA A 330 10.12 3.23 -19.88
N MET A 331 10.76 2.24 -20.51
CA MET A 331 11.91 1.51 -19.95
C MET A 331 13.12 2.42 -19.78
N ASP A 332 13.41 3.30 -20.74
CA ASP A 332 14.47 4.30 -20.61
C ASP A 332 14.18 5.27 -19.47
N HIS A 333 12.94 5.72 -19.33
CA HIS A 333 12.55 6.53 -18.17
C HIS A 333 12.75 5.77 -16.86
N LEU A 334 12.47 4.47 -16.83
CA LEU A 334 12.67 3.65 -15.64
C LEU A 334 14.17 3.46 -15.33
N ARG A 335 15.03 3.25 -16.33
CA ARG A 335 16.50 3.06 -16.17
C ARG A 335 17.22 4.35 -15.77
N TYR A 336 16.86 5.46 -16.38
CA TYR A 336 17.49 6.77 -16.14
C TYR A 336 16.78 7.59 -15.05
N ARG A 337 15.83 6.98 -14.34
CA ARG A 337 15.02 7.60 -13.27
C ARG A 337 14.37 8.91 -13.72
N LEU A 338 13.70 8.89 -14.87
CA LEU A 338 13.02 10.05 -15.44
C LEU A 338 11.53 10.05 -15.13
N ILE A 339 10.99 11.22 -14.80
CA ILE A 339 9.57 11.46 -14.59
C ILE A 339 8.99 12.05 -15.87
N ALA A 340 8.07 11.30 -16.48
CA ALA A 340 7.32 11.74 -17.65
C ALA A 340 5.87 11.24 -17.57
N THR A 341 4.96 11.99 -18.19
CA THR A 341 3.56 11.61 -18.37
C THR A 341 3.08 12.12 -19.73
N ARG A 342 2.15 11.40 -20.37
CA ARG A 342 1.55 11.79 -21.65
C ARG A 342 0.15 12.38 -21.49
N ASN A 343 -0.52 12.08 -20.37
CA ASN A 343 -1.91 12.41 -20.10
C ASN A 343 -2.03 13.20 -18.80
N PRO A 344 -1.49 14.44 -18.75
CA PRO A 344 -1.58 15.27 -17.55
C PRO A 344 -3.02 15.48 -17.08
N GLU A 345 -3.97 15.56 -18.02
CA GLU A 345 -5.41 15.74 -17.76
C GLU A 345 -6.07 14.60 -16.96
N GLU A 346 -5.44 13.44 -16.92
CA GLU A 346 -5.95 12.27 -16.20
C GLU A 346 -5.39 12.12 -14.79
N ILE A 347 -4.42 12.96 -14.41
CA ILE A 347 -3.83 12.96 -13.08
C ILE A 347 -4.85 13.55 -12.07
N ARG A 348 -4.95 12.94 -10.89
CA ARG A 348 -5.75 13.43 -9.74
C ARG A 348 -4.83 14.09 -8.71
N GLY A 349 -5.42 14.66 -7.65
CA GLY A 349 -4.67 15.26 -6.54
C GLY A 349 -3.61 14.33 -5.95
N GLY A 350 -3.86 13.02 -5.91
CA GLY A 350 -2.87 12.01 -5.49
C GLY A 350 -1.57 12.00 -6.31
N GLY A 351 -1.61 12.46 -7.57
CA GLY A 351 -0.44 12.54 -8.44
C GLY A 351 0.64 13.49 -7.92
N LEU A 352 0.27 14.56 -7.20
CA LEU A 352 1.23 15.46 -6.55
C LEU A 352 2.04 14.73 -5.46
N LEU A 353 1.37 13.88 -4.67
CA LEU A 353 2.00 13.09 -3.62
C LEU A 353 2.95 12.06 -4.22
N LYS A 354 2.53 11.41 -5.31
CA LYS A 354 3.39 10.47 -6.03
C LYS A 354 4.58 11.14 -6.71
N TYR A 355 4.37 12.29 -7.35
CA TYR A 355 5.45 13.10 -7.91
C TYR A 355 6.50 13.45 -6.86
N SER A 356 6.06 13.96 -5.70
CA SER A 356 6.96 14.31 -4.60
C SER A 356 7.73 13.10 -4.08
N ASN A 357 7.12 11.90 -4.08
CA ASN A 357 7.78 10.66 -3.70
C ASN A 357 8.85 10.23 -4.73
N LEU A 358 8.56 10.39 -6.03
CA LEU A 358 9.54 10.14 -7.09
C LEU A 358 10.76 11.07 -6.95
N LEU A 359 10.55 12.35 -6.64
CA LEU A 359 11.65 13.30 -6.43
C LEU A 359 12.58 12.90 -5.27
N VAL A 360 12.02 12.48 -4.13
CA VAL A 360 12.80 12.00 -2.96
C VAL A 360 13.58 10.72 -3.26
N ARG A 361 13.11 9.94 -4.24
CA ARG A 361 13.77 8.73 -4.73
C ARG A 361 14.77 9.01 -5.85
N GLU A 362 15.21 10.26 -5.98
CA GLU A 362 16.19 10.72 -6.96
C GLU A 362 15.74 10.58 -8.43
N PHE A 363 14.42 10.56 -8.67
CA PHE A 363 13.90 10.70 -10.03
C PHE A 363 13.89 12.16 -10.44
N LYS A 364 14.21 12.41 -11.72
CA LYS A 364 14.31 13.75 -12.30
C LYS A 364 13.29 13.94 -13.41
N PRO A 365 12.73 15.14 -13.61
CA PRO A 365 11.86 15.39 -14.74
C PRO A 365 12.58 15.15 -16.08
N ALA A 366 11.91 14.51 -17.04
CA ALA A 366 12.48 14.32 -18.38
C ALA A 366 12.67 15.66 -19.13
N SER A 367 11.85 16.66 -18.81
CA SER A 367 11.88 18.00 -19.43
C SER A 367 11.60 19.08 -18.38
N GLU A 368 12.53 20.03 -18.22
CA GLU A 368 12.41 21.15 -17.27
C GLU A 368 11.30 22.15 -17.66
N THR A 369 10.97 22.26 -18.94
CA THR A 369 9.91 23.16 -19.40
C THR A 369 8.53 22.58 -19.17
N GLU A 370 8.36 21.29 -19.44
CA GLU A 370 7.08 20.59 -19.29
C GLU A 370 6.74 20.41 -17.80
N ILE A 371 7.74 20.15 -16.96
CA ILE A 371 7.50 19.88 -15.56
C ILE A 371 6.89 21.06 -14.82
N LYS A 372 7.29 22.30 -15.12
CA LYS A 372 6.69 23.49 -14.50
C LYS A 372 5.21 23.65 -14.86
N THR A 373 4.79 23.17 -16.02
CA THR A 373 3.36 23.14 -16.39
C THR A 373 2.66 22.00 -15.67
N LEU A 374 3.31 20.84 -15.55
CA LEU A 374 2.78 19.66 -14.88
C LEU A 374 2.62 19.88 -13.36
N GLU A 375 3.60 20.49 -12.69
CA GLU A 375 3.53 20.81 -11.26
C GLU A 375 2.37 21.76 -10.97
N ARG A 376 2.19 22.81 -11.78
CA ARG A 376 1.04 23.72 -11.66
C ARG A 376 -0.29 22.98 -11.78
N TYR A 377 -0.38 22.05 -12.74
CA TYR A 377 -1.56 21.21 -12.92
C TYR A 377 -1.82 20.31 -11.70
N MET A 378 -0.79 19.60 -11.21
CA MET A 378 -0.89 18.71 -10.06
C MET A 378 -1.27 19.47 -8.78
N CYS A 379 -0.67 20.63 -8.52
CA CYS A 379 -1.02 21.49 -7.40
C CYS A 379 -2.48 21.93 -7.51
N SER A 380 -2.91 22.47 -8.66
CA SER A 380 -4.31 22.86 -8.88
C SER A 380 -5.27 21.69 -8.66
N ARG A 381 -4.94 20.50 -9.18
CA ARG A 381 -5.79 19.32 -9.01
C ARG A 381 -5.84 18.81 -7.58
N PHE A 382 -4.74 18.93 -6.83
CA PHE A 382 -4.69 18.61 -5.40
C PHE A 382 -5.67 19.46 -4.60
N PHE A 383 -5.68 20.78 -4.82
CA PHE A 383 -6.63 21.68 -4.13
C PHE A 383 -8.08 21.46 -4.58
N ILE A 384 -8.32 21.12 -5.85
CA ILE A 384 -9.68 20.82 -6.33
C ILE A 384 -10.20 19.50 -5.74
N ASP A 385 -9.38 18.46 -5.70
CA ASP A 385 -9.79 17.15 -5.19
C ASP A 385 -9.82 17.13 -3.64
N PHE A 386 -9.04 18.00 -2.95
CA PHE A 386 -8.97 18.14 -1.49
C PHE A 386 -9.00 19.62 -1.05
N PRO A 387 -10.17 20.26 -1.05
CA PRO A 387 -10.28 21.69 -0.74
C PRO A 387 -10.04 22.00 0.75
N ASP A 388 -10.36 21.07 1.65
CA ASP A 388 -10.23 21.27 3.09
C ASP A 388 -8.84 20.86 3.64
N VAL A 389 -8.26 21.67 4.53
CA VAL A 389 -6.93 21.42 5.10
C VAL A 389 -6.87 20.13 5.94
N ASN A 390 -7.95 19.75 6.62
CA ASN A 390 -8.00 18.51 7.40
C ASN A 390 -8.10 17.28 6.48
N GLU A 391 -8.76 17.40 5.33
CA GLU A 391 -8.71 16.38 4.28
C GLU A 391 -7.30 16.23 3.71
N GLN A 392 -6.63 17.33 3.40
CA GLN A 392 -5.25 17.33 2.92
C GLN A 392 -4.32 16.66 3.96
N GLN A 393 -4.44 17.03 5.24
CA GLN A 393 -3.67 16.42 6.33
C GLN A 393 -3.89 14.91 6.39
N ARG A 394 -5.14 14.45 6.45
CA ARG A 394 -5.48 13.01 6.49
C ARG A 394 -4.92 12.26 5.29
N LYS A 395 -4.94 12.86 4.10
CA LYS A 395 -4.38 12.26 2.88
C LYS A 395 -2.86 12.16 2.95
N ILE A 396 -2.17 13.21 3.36
CA ILE A 396 -0.71 13.21 3.49
C ILE A 396 -0.26 12.23 4.58
N GLU A 397 -0.89 12.23 5.76
CA GLU A 397 -0.60 11.28 6.84
C GLU A 397 -0.86 9.84 6.41
N SER A 398 -1.97 9.57 5.70
CA SER A 398 -2.22 8.24 5.14
C SER A 398 -1.16 7.85 4.11
N TYR A 399 -0.73 8.79 3.27
CA TYR A 399 0.30 8.53 2.27
C TYR A 399 1.64 8.18 2.92
N LEU A 400 2.05 8.94 3.94
CA LEU A 400 3.26 8.69 4.74
C LEU A 400 3.23 7.32 5.41
N ARG A 401 2.11 6.96 6.04
CA ARG A 401 1.96 5.66 6.71
C ARG A 401 2.04 4.49 5.74
N ASN A 402 1.58 4.64 4.50
CA ASN A 402 1.59 3.56 3.52
C ASN A 402 2.92 3.47 2.76
N HIS A 403 3.53 4.61 2.39
CA HIS A 403 4.68 4.63 1.49
C HIS A 403 6.03 4.72 2.19
N PHE A 404 6.10 4.99 3.50
CA PHE A 404 7.36 5.17 4.23
C PHE A 404 7.53 4.19 5.40
N ILE A 405 6.92 3.01 5.30
CA ILE A 405 7.07 1.93 6.31
C ILE A 405 8.54 1.51 6.33
N GLY A 406 9.19 1.62 7.48
CA GLY A 406 10.62 1.34 7.66
C GLY A 406 11.57 2.44 7.16
N GLU A 407 11.06 3.51 6.54
CA GLU A 407 11.83 4.62 5.97
C GLU A 407 11.49 5.93 6.69
N GLU A 408 11.50 5.92 8.03
CA GLU A 408 11.08 7.08 8.84
C GLU A 408 11.87 8.35 8.50
N LYS A 409 13.20 8.25 8.34
CA LYS A 409 14.09 9.38 8.03
C LYS A 409 13.66 10.12 6.76
N SER A 410 13.25 9.37 5.73
CA SER A 410 12.84 9.92 4.43
C SER A 410 11.50 10.66 4.47
N LYS A 411 10.69 10.50 5.53
CA LYS A 411 9.41 11.23 5.66
C LYS A 411 9.62 12.73 5.75
N TYR A 412 10.69 13.19 6.41
CA TYR A 412 11.00 14.61 6.51
C TYR A 412 11.37 15.18 5.14
N ASP A 413 12.28 14.51 4.42
CA ASP A 413 12.72 14.92 3.08
C ASP A 413 11.55 14.97 2.10
N TYR A 414 10.62 14.01 2.21
CA TYR A 414 9.38 14.02 1.45
C TYR A 414 8.47 15.20 1.76
N LEU A 415 8.24 15.50 3.04
CA LEU A 415 7.40 16.64 3.42
C LEU A 415 8.02 17.96 2.97
N MET A 416 9.35 18.10 3.06
CA MET A 416 10.05 19.29 2.58
C MET A 416 10.02 19.40 1.06
N THR A 417 10.13 18.28 0.34
CA THR A 417 9.98 18.24 -1.12
C THR A 417 8.56 18.65 -1.53
N LEU A 418 7.54 18.08 -0.88
CA LEU A 418 6.14 18.43 -1.12
C LEU A 418 5.88 19.93 -0.83
N ARG A 419 6.40 20.43 0.29
CA ARG A 419 6.31 21.86 0.65
C ARG A 419 6.93 22.74 -0.41
N ARG A 420 8.11 22.38 -0.93
CA ARG A 420 8.81 23.13 -1.98
C ARG A 420 7.99 23.18 -3.27
N VAL A 421 7.49 22.04 -3.74
CA VAL A 421 6.67 21.97 -4.97
C VAL A 421 5.38 22.79 -4.82
N VAL A 422 4.69 22.69 -3.69
CA VAL A 422 3.48 23.49 -3.42
C VAL A 422 3.80 24.98 -3.37
N ASN A 423 4.93 25.38 -2.78
CA ASN A 423 5.32 26.78 -2.67
C ASN A 423 5.66 27.40 -4.04
N GLU A 424 6.45 26.70 -4.86
CA GLU A 424 6.90 27.18 -6.18
C GLU A 424 5.80 27.17 -7.24
N SER A 425 4.94 26.15 -7.23
CA SER A 425 4.08 25.83 -8.38
C SER A 425 2.58 26.09 -8.15
N THR A 426 2.18 26.60 -6.98
CA THR A 426 0.80 27.06 -6.76
C THR A 426 0.62 28.49 -7.29
N VAL A 427 -0.21 28.64 -8.32
CA VAL A 427 -0.50 29.92 -9.00
C VAL A 427 -1.85 30.49 -8.57
N CYS A 428 -1.84 31.78 -8.19
CA CYS A 428 -2.93 32.77 -8.04
C CYS A 428 -4.23 32.42 -7.28
N LEU A 429 -4.53 31.16 -6.98
CA LEU A 429 -5.68 30.82 -6.13
C LEU A 429 -5.23 30.88 -4.67
N MET A 430 -5.74 31.90 -3.97
CA MET A 430 -5.86 31.96 -2.52
C MET A 430 -4.54 31.73 -1.75
N GLY A 431 -3.70 32.76 -1.67
CA GLY A 431 -2.51 32.73 -0.82
C GLY A 431 -2.78 32.34 0.65
N HIS A 432 -4.02 32.46 1.11
CA HIS A 432 -4.47 31.92 2.39
C HIS A 432 -4.49 30.39 2.41
N GLU A 433 -5.19 29.72 1.49
CA GLU A 433 -5.21 28.24 1.37
C GLU A 433 -3.80 27.70 1.19
N ARG A 434 -3.00 28.33 0.32
CA ARG A 434 -1.58 27.97 0.14
C ARG A 434 -0.81 28.05 1.46
N ARG A 435 -0.94 29.16 2.21
CA ARG A 435 -0.26 29.31 3.51
C ARG A 435 -0.75 28.31 4.53
N GLN A 436 -2.05 28.02 4.59
CA GLN A 436 -2.60 26.99 5.48
C GLN A 436 -1.99 25.62 5.18
N THR A 437 -1.95 25.19 3.92
CA THR A 437 -1.34 23.92 3.51
C THR A 437 0.15 23.90 3.81
N LEU A 438 0.89 24.96 3.47
CA LEU A 438 2.34 25.03 3.76
C LEU A 438 2.62 24.95 5.27
N ASN A 439 1.83 25.65 6.09
CA ASN A 439 1.95 25.60 7.55
C ASN A 439 1.63 24.21 8.08
N MET A 440 0.55 23.58 7.59
CA MET A 440 0.19 22.22 7.95
C MET A 440 1.30 21.22 7.58
N ILE A 441 1.93 21.36 6.39
CA ILE A 441 3.07 20.50 6.00
C ILE A 441 4.25 20.73 6.93
N THR A 442 4.55 21.98 7.29
CA THR A 442 5.62 22.32 8.23
C THR A 442 5.38 21.70 9.61
N VAL A 443 4.16 21.79 10.15
CA VAL A 443 3.81 21.18 11.44
C VAL A 443 3.98 19.66 11.39
N LEU A 444 3.53 19.01 10.31
CA LEU A 444 3.74 17.57 10.11
C LEU A 444 5.22 17.21 10.07
N ALA A 445 6.05 18.02 9.40
CA ALA A 445 7.48 17.77 9.30
C ALA A 445 8.19 17.92 10.65
N LEU A 446 7.81 18.94 11.44
CA LEU A 446 8.30 19.12 12.81
C LEU A 446 7.91 17.97 13.72
N LYS A 447 6.68 17.45 13.58
CA LYS A 447 6.23 16.26 14.32
C LYS A 447 7.08 15.04 13.99
N VAL A 448 7.35 14.80 12.70
CA VAL A 448 8.23 13.70 12.26
C VAL A 448 9.66 13.86 12.82
N LEU A 449 10.21 15.08 12.85
CA LEU A 449 11.51 15.33 13.47
C LEU A 449 11.52 15.09 14.99
N GLY A 450 10.44 15.47 15.68
CA GLY A 450 10.26 15.22 17.11
C GLY A 450 10.18 13.72 17.43
N GLU A 451 9.41 12.96 16.65
CA GLU A 451 9.29 11.50 16.78
C GLU A 451 10.63 10.78 16.54
N GLN A 452 11.51 11.35 15.72
CA GLN A 452 12.85 10.82 15.45
C GLN A 452 13.89 11.18 16.51
N ASN A 453 13.53 11.92 17.56
CA ASN A 453 14.46 12.45 18.59
C ASN A 453 15.66 13.23 18.00
N ILE A 454 15.50 13.84 16.82
CA ILE A 454 16.54 14.69 16.20
C ILE A 454 16.50 16.11 16.79
N ILE A 455 15.38 16.49 17.40
CA ILE A 455 15.33 17.67 18.26
C ILE A 455 16.09 17.30 19.55
N PRO A 456 17.18 17.99 19.91
CA PRO A 456 17.89 17.68 21.15
C PRO A 456 16.89 17.79 22.30
N ASN A 457 16.76 16.71 23.06
CA ASN A 457 15.96 16.68 24.29
C ASN A 457 16.31 17.93 25.09
N THR A 458 15.34 18.81 25.31
CA THR A 458 15.55 20.11 25.99
C THR A 458 16.04 19.94 27.43
N THR A 459 16.03 18.72 27.97
CA THR A 459 16.69 18.40 29.23
C THR A 459 18.21 18.60 29.21
N ASN A 460 18.86 18.56 28.04
CA ASN A 460 20.31 18.72 27.90
C ASN A 460 20.72 19.94 27.06
N VAL A 461 19.77 20.80 26.64
CA VAL A 461 20.10 22.03 25.92
C VAL A 461 20.42 23.13 26.94
N THR A 462 21.71 23.43 27.12
CA THR A 462 22.12 24.62 27.86
C THR A 462 22.01 25.84 26.94
N CYS A 463 20.96 26.63 27.09
CA CYS A 463 20.83 27.91 26.39
C CYS A 463 21.81 28.92 27.00
N TYR A 464 22.83 29.33 26.25
CA TYR A 464 23.65 30.49 26.64
C TYR A 464 22.85 31.76 26.35
N TYR A 465 22.17 32.29 27.37
CA TYR A 465 21.61 33.63 27.31
C TYR A 465 22.76 34.64 27.47
N GLN A 466 23.12 35.32 26.39
CA GLN A 466 24.03 36.46 26.46
C GLN A 466 23.19 37.70 26.77
N PRO A 467 23.35 38.34 27.95
CA PRO A 467 22.54 39.49 28.33
C PRO A 467 22.71 40.64 27.33
N ALA A 468 21.65 41.43 27.13
CA ALA A 468 21.70 42.61 26.29
C ALA A 468 22.85 43.55 26.72
N PRO A 469 23.52 44.26 25.78
CA PRO A 469 24.82 44.93 26.02
C PRO A 469 24.87 45.98 27.13
N TYR A 470 23.71 46.45 27.62
CA TYR A 470 23.63 47.42 28.71
C TYR A 470 23.67 46.80 30.11
N MET A 471 23.73 45.48 30.24
CA MET A 471 23.81 44.76 31.54
C MET A 471 25.26 44.45 31.97
N ALA A 472 26.26 45.11 31.39
CA ALA A 472 27.67 44.95 31.74
C ALA A 472 28.05 45.67 33.04
N ASP A 473 27.35 45.37 34.14
CA ASP A 473 27.80 45.79 35.47
C ASP A 473 28.60 44.64 36.12
N HIS A 474 29.83 44.93 36.54
CA HIS A 474 30.91 43.98 36.84
C HIS A 474 30.75 43.19 38.15
N SER A 475 29.52 42.92 38.60
CA SER A 475 29.26 42.39 39.94
C SER A 475 28.56 41.03 40.01
N PHE A 476 28.36 40.32 38.89
CA PHE A 476 27.68 39.00 38.92
C PHE A 476 28.48 37.91 38.21
N ASN A 477 29.29 37.19 38.98
CA ASN A 477 29.78 35.87 38.57
C ASN A 477 28.68 34.82 38.77
N ASN A 478 28.03 34.49 37.66
CA ASN A 478 27.43 33.24 37.19
C ASN A 478 27.47 32.02 38.12
N TYR A 479 26.30 31.36 38.30
CA TYR A 479 25.96 30.00 37.82
C TYR A 479 24.46 29.76 38.12
N TYR A 480 23.58 29.75 37.11
CA TYR A 480 22.22 29.23 37.31
C TYR A 480 22.21 27.76 36.92
N ILE A 481 22.40 26.87 37.90
CA ILE A 481 22.15 25.45 37.73
C ILE A 481 20.66 25.24 37.99
N ALA A 482 19.93 24.71 37.00
CA ALA A 482 18.53 24.32 37.19
C ALA A 482 18.47 23.17 38.20
N HIS A 483 18.18 23.49 39.47
CA HIS A 483 17.90 22.49 40.48
C HIS A 483 16.54 21.84 40.19
N GLY A 484 16.53 20.50 40.17
CA GLY A 484 15.34 19.69 39.92
C GLY A 484 14.17 20.06 40.83
N GLN A 485 12.97 19.94 40.28
CA GLN A 485 11.71 20.22 40.98
C GLN A 485 11.61 19.47 42.33
N PRO A 486 11.27 20.15 43.44
CA PRO A 486 10.74 19.50 44.62
C PRO A 486 9.21 19.27 44.49
N PRO A 487 8.64 18.29 45.20
CA PRO A 487 7.25 17.88 45.03
C PRO A 487 6.28 18.97 45.51
N LEU A 488 5.23 19.22 44.70
CA LEU A 488 4.17 20.16 45.00
C LEU A 488 3.36 19.68 46.23
N PHE A 489 3.41 20.43 47.33
CA PHE A 489 2.42 20.35 48.39
C PHE A 489 1.31 21.37 48.12
N TYR A 490 0.07 20.87 47.99
CA TYR A 490 -1.12 21.68 47.81
C TYR A 490 -1.59 22.23 49.16
N GLN A 491 -1.68 23.55 49.31
CA GLN A 491 -2.30 24.18 50.47
C GLN A 491 -3.28 25.27 50.00
N PRO A 492 -4.57 25.21 50.34
CA PRO A 492 -5.56 26.18 49.86
C PRO A 492 -5.62 27.40 50.79
N TYR A 493 -5.58 28.60 50.22
CA TYR A 493 -5.94 29.84 50.93
C TYR A 493 -7.07 30.60 50.21
N PRO A 494 -7.98 31.25 50.97
CA PRO A 494 -9.24 31.77 50.47
C PRO A 494 -9.10 33.15 49.82
N LEU A 495 -9.80 33.35 48.69
CA LEU A 495 -9.93 34.65 48.03
C LEU A 495 -10.92 35.54 48.78
N HIS A 496 -10.43 36.65 49.35
CA HIS A 496 -11.26 37.74 49.84
C HIS A 496 -11.50 38.71 48.67
N ILE A 497 -12.71 38.71 48.11
CA ILE A 497 -13.13 39.64 47.06
C ILE A 497 -13.57 40.96 47.73
N HIS A 498 -12.90 42.06 47.40
CA HIS A 498 -13.38 43.41 47.72
C HIS A 498 -14.15 43.95 46.51
N MET A 499 -15.49 43.99 46.61
CA MET A 499 -16.33 44.71 45.64
C MET A 499 -16.22 46.22 45.90
N GLN A 500 -16.02 47.01 44.85
CA GLN A 500 -16.26 48.45 44.89
C GLN A 500 -17.32 48.80 43.83
N THR A 501 -18.46 49.25 44.35
CA THR A 501 -19.70 49.66 43.67
C THR A 501 -19.68 51.12 43.20
N GLY A 502 -20.22 51.36 42.00
CA GLY A 502 -20.91 52.60 41.55
C GLY A 502 -20.02 53.82 41.33
N LEU A 503 -20.30 54.82 40.48
CA LEU A 503 -21.46 55.39 39.77
C LEU A 503 -20.81 56.47 38.84
N VAL A 504 -21.26 56.88 37.66
CA VAL A 504 -22.58 57.20 37.08
C VAL A 504 -22.47 56.99 35.56
#